data_AF-A0A813DER5-F1
#
_entry.id   AF-A0A813DER5-F1
#
_cell.length_a   1.000
_cell.length_b   1.000
_cell.length_c   1.000
_cell.angle_alpha   90.00
_cell.angle_beta   90.00
_cell.angle_gamma   90.00
#
_symmetry.space_group_name_H-M   'P 1'
#
loop_
_entity.id
_entity.type
_entity.pdbx_description
1 polymer ?
#
loop_
_entity_poly.entity_id
_entity_poly.type
_entity_poly.pdbx_seq_one_letter_code
_entity_poly.pdbx_strand_id
1 'polypeptide(L)'
;MDHWRVFAPSDKPYVAQWLDSMQMDPNVNMKRMIATMAKNSLQLISPAYNSSHWKLMHPAALPRKDNAIGRVTDFVEFQVSIFTRDSFRCLQSIIQETPTIHFGWGVDFIFPKKRGARVGIVDVMTQSKWRKEKLYDPTEAQREIVETLRKFPVEVFLLARSRATGTTHLPGFSMSKSSLP
;
A
#
# COMPACT_ATOMS: atom_id res chain seq x y z
N MET A 1 -17.32 -14.16 9.21
CA MET A 1 -16.44 -13.57 10.24
C MET A 1 -16.41 -12.08 9.98
N ASP A 2 -16.79 -11.27 10.97
CA ASP A 2 -16.78 -9.81 10.84
C ASP A 2 -15.35 -9.30 11.05
N HIS A 3 -14.61 -9.11 9.96
CA HIS A 3 -13.18 -8.76 9.98
C HIS A 3 -12.90 -7.26 10.23
N TRP A 4 -13.93 -6.44 10.47
CA TRP A 4 -13.79 -4.99 10.56
C TRP A 4 -14.58 -4.42 11.73
N ARG A 5 -13.88 -3.89 12.74
CA ARG A 5 -14.48 -3.09 13.81
C ARG A 5 -14.17 -1.62 13.58
N VAL A 6 -15.20 -0.80 13.46
CA VAL A 6 -15.03 0.65 13.42
C VAL A 6 -14.64 1.12 14.82
N PHE A 7 -13.45 1.70 14.94
CA PHE A 7 -12.99 2.31 16.19
C PHE A 7 -13.72 3.65 16.43
N ALA A 8 -13.88 4.02 17.71
CA ALA A 8 -14.39 5.34 18.07
C ALA A 8 -13.53 6.44 17.40
N PRO A 9 -14.13 7.57 17.00
CA PRO A 9 -13.40 8.66 16.37
C PRO A 9 -12.22 9.10 17.24
N SER A 10 -11.02 9.16 16.67
CA SER A 10 -9.81 9.60 17.36
C SER A 10 -9.45 11.02 16.96
N ASP A 11 -9.17 11.87 17.96
CA ASP A 11 -8.64 13.22 17.75
C ASP A 11 -7.12 13.24 17.50
N LYS A 12 -6.51 12.08 17.24
CA LYS A 12 -5.09 12.03 16.82
C LYS A 12 -4.94 12.41 15.35
N PRO A 13 -3.93 13.23 14.98
CA PRO A 13 -3.74 13.69 13.60
C PRO A 13 -3.25 12.58 12.66
N TYR A 14 -2.80 11.46 13.21
CA TYR A 14 -2.27 10.33 12.49
C TYR A 14 -2.96 9.03 12.91
N VAL A 15 -3.08 8.11 11.96
CA VAL A 15 -3.59 6.75 12.17
C VAL A 15 -2.51 5.76 11.76
N ALA A 16 -2.14 4.85 12.66
CA ALA A 16 -1.24 3.76 12.35
C ALA A 16 -2.03 2.51 11.96
N GLN A 17 -1.71 1.93 10.82
CA GLN A 17 -2.16 0.61 10.38
C GLN A 17 -1.01 -0.37 10.54
N TRP A 18 -1.30 -1.54 11.11
CA TRP A 18 -0.32 -2.61 11.28
C TRP A 18 -1.04 -3.96 11.14
N LEU A 19 -0.63 -4.75 10.14
CA LEU A 19 -1.08 -6.14 10.03
C LEU A 19 -0.34 -7.05 11.03
N ASP A 20 -1.07 -7.93 11.70
CA ASP A 20 -0.55 -8.88 12.70
C ASP A 20 0.58 -9.80 12.17
N SER A 21 0.61 -10.05 10.86
CA SER A 21 1.65 -10.82 10.17
C SER A 21 2.96 -10.07 9.94
N MET A 22 3.05 -8.80 10.34
CA MET A 22 4.23 -7.95 10.14
C MET A 22 5.11 -7.85 11.38
N GLN A 23 6.42 -7.96 11.15
CA GLN A 23 7.47 -7.67 12.10
C GLN A 23 8.19 -6.39 11.69
N MET A 24 8.30 -5.44 12.62
CA MET A 24 9.12 -4.24 12.45
C MET A 24 10.53 -4.49 12.95
N ASP A 25 11.52 -3.94 12.25
CA ASP A 25 12.88 -3.86 12.77
C ASP A 25 12.89 -2.98 14.04
N PRO A 26 13.72 -3.30 15.06
CA PRO A 26 13.86 -2.47 16.26
C PRO A 26 14.19 -1.00 15.98
N ASN A 27 14.76 -0.68 14.82
CA ASN A 27 15.10 0.68 14.42
C ASN A 27 13.90 1.51 13.90
N VAL A 28 12.72 0.91 13.73
CA VAL A 28 11.52 1.62 13.26
C VAL A 28 11.08 2.62 14.33
N ASN A 29 11.06 3.90 13.96
CA ASN A 29 10.69 5.00 14.86
C ASN A 29 9.50 5.79 14.30
N MET A 30 8.31 5.52 14.84
CA MET A 30 7.06 6.17 14.41
C MET A 30 7.08 7.70 14.59
N LYS A 31 7.73 8.23 15.64
CA LYS A 31 7.85 9.69 15.84
C LYS A 31 8.63 10.33 14.69
N ARG A 32 9.72 9.69 14.28
CA ARG A 32 10.53 10.13 13.13
C ARG A 32 9.78 9.96 11.81
N MET A 33 8.97 8.91 11.64
CA MET A 33 8.10 8.76 10.48
C MET A 33 7.07 9.90 10.40
N ILE A 34 6.41 10.25 11.51
CA ILE A 34 5.48 11.38 11.60
C ILE A 34 6.18 12.72 11.27
N ALA A 35 7.35 12.98 11.86
CA ALA A 35 8.14 14.17 11.54
C ALA A 35 8.51 14.22 10.04
N THR A 36 8.82 13.07 9.45
CA THR A 36 9.08 12.93 8.01
C THR A 36 7.84 13.26 7.18
N MET A 37 6.66 12.80 7.59
CA MET A 37 5.40 13.14 6.93
C MET A 37 5.15 14.64 6.94
N ALA A 38 5.27 15.28 8.11
CA ALA A 38 5.05 16.71 8.26
C ALA A 38 6.03 17.52 7.40
N LYS A 39 7.32 17.19 7.43
CA LYS A 39 8.38 17.88 6.67
C LYS A 39 8.18 17.80 5.15
N ASN A 40 7.57 16.72 4.65
CA ASN A 40 7.45 16.45 3.21
C ASN A 40 6.01 16.53 2.70
N SER A 41 5.08 16.98 3.53
CA SER A 41 3.65 17.05 3.24
C SER A 41 3.10 15.71 2.72
N LEU A 42 3.50 14.60 3.35
CA LEU A 42 3.06 13.25 2.99
C LEU A 42 1.72 12.93 3.66
N GLN A 43 0.85 12.25 2.91
CA GLN A 43 -0.43 11.75 3.40
C GLN A 43 -0.31 10.32 3.96
N LEU A 44 0.77 9.63 3.60
CA LEU A 44 1.02 8.24 3.95
C LEU A 44 2.53 8.00 4.00
N ILE A 45 2.99 7.23 4.98
CA ILE A 45 4.38 6.78 5.07
C ILE A 45 4.47 5.34 5.57
N SER A 46 5.47 4.60 5.08
CA SER A 46 5.78 3.22 5.49
C SER A 46 7.29 3.04 5.68
N PRO A 47 7.75 2.13 6.54
CA PRO A 47 9.10 1.58 6.46
C PRO A 47 9.30 0.84 5.13
N ALA A 48 10.54 0.73 4.68
CA ALA A 48 10.88 -0.15 3.56
C ALA A 48 10.64 -1.63 3.93
N TYR A 49 10.43 -2.48 2.94
CA TYR A 49 10.04 -3.87 3.13
C TYR A 49 11.11 -4.82 2.55
N ASN A 50 11.83 -5.52 3.43
CA ASN A 50 12.97 -6.38 3.06
C ASN A 50 12.59 -7.62 2.24
N SER A 51 11.33 -8.04 2.29
CA SER A 51 10.83 -9.25 1.61
C SER A 51 9.58 -8.99 0.78
N SER A 52 9.42 -7.76 0.28
CA SER A 52 8.30 -7.47 -0.63
C SER A 52 8.51 -8.13 -1.99
N HIS A 53 7.42 -8.54 -2.62
CA HIS A 53 7.41 -8.86 -4.05
C HIS A 53 7.54 -7.59 -4.92
N TRP A 54 7.27 -6.42 -4.34
CA TRP A 54 7.40 -5.13 -5.00
C TRP A 54 8.79 -4.56 -4.79
N LYS A 55 9.66 -4.63 -5.81
CA LYS A 55 11.04 -4.08 -5.74
C LYS A 55 11.09 -2.61 -5.31
N LEU A 56 10.06 -1.83 -5.64
CA LEU A 56 9.96 -0.42 -5.24
C LEU A 56 9.86 -0.23 -3.71
N MET A 57 9.38 -1.26 -2.99
CA MET A 57 9.28 -1.27 -1.53
C MET A 57 10.59 -1.66 -0.85
N HIS A 58 11.56 -2.23 -1.59
CA HIS A 58 12.86 -2.60 -1.02
C HIS A 58 13.62 -1.36 -0.56
N PRO A 59 14.46 -1.48 0.49
CA PRO A 59 15.29 -0.38 0.92
C PRO A 59 16.23 0.04 -0.22
N ALA A 60 16.13 1.29 -0.64
CA ALA A 60 17.07 1.87 -1.59
C ALA A 60 18.42 2.11 -0.93
N ALA A 61 19.51 1.92 -1.69
CA ALA A 61 20.85 2.32 -1.28
C ALA A 61 20.98 3.86 -1.30
N LEU A 62 20.32 4.54 -0.36
CA LEU A 62 20.52 5.96 -0.13
C LEU A 62 21.70 6.16 0.82
N PRO A 63 22.49 7.24 0.65
CA PRO A 63 23.53 7.58 1.62
C PRO A 63 22.89 7.65 3.01
N ARG A 64 23.28 6.72 3.89
CA ARG A 64 22.83 6.60 5.28
C ARG A 64 23.36 7.77 6.14
N LYS A 65 23.36 9.01 5.63
CA LYS A 65 23.39 10.13 6.57
C LYS A 65 22.13 9.97 7.40
N ASP A 66 22.26 9.93 8.71
CA ASP A 66 21.22 9.60 9.69
C ASP A 66 19.95 10.48 9.60
N ASN A 67 19.89 11.39 8.63
CA ASN A 67 18.81 12.32 8.31
C ASN A 67 18.17 12.08 6.92
N ALA A 68 18.45 10.95 6.25
CA ALA A 68 17.87 10.65 4.95
C ALA A 68 16.33 10.72 5.02
N ILE A 69 15.79 11.65 4.27
CA ILE A 69 14.35 11.91 4.12
C ILE A 69 13.80 10.78 3.27
N GLY A 70 12.66 10.19 3.69
CA GLY A 70 12.04 9.10 2.95
C GLY A 70 11.79 9.42 1.48
N ARG A 71 11.77 8.40 0.63
CA ARG A 71 11.47 8.51 -0.81
C ARG A 71 10.00 8.82 -1.00
N VAL A 72 9.70 9.76 -1.89
CA VAL A 72 8.33 9.94 -2.37
C VAL A 72 8.08 8.92 -3.47
N THR A 73 6.97 8.22 -3.37
CA THR A 73 6.49 7.23 -4.32
C THR A 73 4.98 7.42 -4.52
N ASP A 74 4.42 6.68 -5.44
CA ASP A 74 3.02 6.62 -5.78
C ASP A 74 2.41 5.24 -5.45
N PHE A 75 3.11 4.42 -4.67
CA PHE A 75 2.62 3.14 -4.16
C PHE A 75 3.30 2.77 -2.85
N VAL A 76 2.52 2.21 -1.92
CA VAL A 76 3.04 1.48 -0.78
C VAL A 76 2.08 0.34 -0.49
N GLU A 77 2.61 -0.85 -0.25
CA GLU A 77 1.77 -1.95 0.20
C GLU A 77 1.37 -1.67 1.66
N PHE A 78 0.07 -1.67 1.97
CA PHE A 78 -0.47 -1.31 3.28
C PHE A 78 -0.24 -2.40 4.35
N GLN A 79 1.00 -2.54 4.79
CA GLN A 79 1.43 -3.55 5.76
C GLN A 79 1.64 -2.93 7.16
N VAL A 80 2.62 -2.04 7.28
CA VAL A 80 2.82 -1.13 8.43
C VAL A 80 2.94 0.28 7.90
N SER A 81 1.91 1.09 8.13
CA SER A 81 1.78 2.41 7.51
C SER A 81 1.22 3.43 8.49
N ILE A 82 1.63 4.68 8.36
CA ILE A 82 1.04 5.81 9.08
C ILE A 82 0.37 6.73 8.06
N PHE A 83 -0.90 7.02 8.31
CA PHE A 83 -1.75 7.90 7.52
C PHE A 83 -1.96 9.21 8.27
N THR A 84 -2.16 10.32 7.56
CA THR A 84 -2.86 11.46 8.16
C THR A 84 -4.32 11.06 8.40
N ARG A 85 -5.01 11.71 9.35
CA ARG A 85 -6.42 11.40 9.61
C ARG A 85 -7.28 11.51 8.34
N ASP A 86 -7.10 12.56 7.57
CA ASP A 86 -7.91 12.79 6.36
C ASP A 86 -7.59 11.80 5.24
N SER A 87 -6.33 11.37 5.12
CA SER A 87 -5.98 10.33 4.16
C SER A 87 -6.54 8.97 4.58
N PHE A 88 -6.53 8.66 5.88
CA PHE A 88 -7.17 7.45 6.39
C PHE A 88 -8.69 7.44 6.13
N ARG A 89 -9.38 8.58 6.30
CA ARG A 89 -10.81 8.73 5.93
C ARG A 89 -11.03 8.48 4.44
N CYS A 90 -10.12 8.94 3.58
CA CYS A 90 -10.20 8.62 2.15
C CYS A 90 -10.01 7.12 1.89
N LEU A 91 -9.08 6.46 2.58
CA LEU A 91 -8.91 5.02 2.46
C LEU A 91 -10.22 4.29 2.82
N GLN A 92 -10.88 4.70 3.90
CA GLN A 92 -12.18 4.16 4.30
C GLN A 92 -13.25 4.38 3.22
N SER A 93 -13.29 5.56 2.59
CA SER A 93 -14.25 5.83 1.50
C SER A 93 -13.97 4.95 0.28
N ILE A 94 -12.70 4.71 -0.07
CA ILE A 94 -12.34 3.78 -1.15
C ILE A 94 -12.89 2.39 -0.85
N ILE A 95 -12.64 1.87 0.35
CA ILE A 95 -13.10 0.55 0.77
C ILE A 95 -14.64 0.45 0.70
N GLN A 96 -15.35 1.48 1.15
CA GLN A 96 -16.82 1.53 1.09
C GLN A 96 -17.37 1.58 -0.34
N GLU A 97 -16.68 2.28 -1.24
CA GLU A 97 -17.06 2.40 -2.65
C GLU A 97 -16.64 1.17 -3.49
N THR A 98 -15.74 0.34 -2.96
CA THR A 98 -15.29 -0.92 -3.58
C THR A 98 -15.65 -2.13 -2.70
N PRO A 99 -16.94 -2.38 -2.41
CA PRO A 99 -17.35 -3.45 -1.50
C PRO A 99 -16.98 -4.85 -2.03
N THR A 100 -16.68 -4.97 -3.32
CA THR A 100 -16.26 -6.20 -3.97
C THR A 100 -14.77 -6.54 -3.80
N ILE A 101 -13.95 -5.65 -3.21
CA ILE A 101 -12.55 -5.98 -2.87
C ILE A 101 -12.52 -6.51 -1.42
N HIS A 102 -12.81 -7.79 -1.25
CA HIS A 102 -12.85 -8.42 0.06
C HIS A 102 -11.44 -8.58 0.66
N PHE A 103 -10.45 -8.83 -0.20
CA PHE A 103 -9.06 -9.06 0.23
C PHE A 103 -8.22 -7.78 0.38
N GLY A 104 -8.78 -6.61 0.08
CA GLY A 104 -8.07 -5.33 0.06
C GLY A 104 -7.01 -5.17 -1.05
N TRP A 105 -6.89 -6.14 -1.97
CA TRP A 105 -5.89 -6.10 -3.05
C TRP A 105 -6.15 -4.94 -4.00
N GLY A 106 -5.11 -4.15 -4.25
CA GLY A 106 -5.13 -3.05 -5.21
C GLY A 106 -5.66 -1.72 -4.69
N VAL A 107 -6.15 -1.67 -3.45
CA VAL A 107 -6.53 -0.42 -2.78
C VAL A 107 -5.32 0.52 -2.66
N ASP A 108 -4.12 -0.05 -2.53
CA ASP A 108 -2.83 0.63 -2.55
C ASP A 108 -2.46 1.28 -3.90
N PHE A 109 -3.01 0.82 -5.02
CA PHE A 109 -2.91 1.52 -6.31
C PHE A 109 -3.93 2.65 -6.46
N ILE A 110 -5.13 2.45 -5.91
CA ILE A 110 -6.25 3.40 -6.04
C ILE A 110 -6.02 4.63 -5.14
N PHE A 111 -5.61 4.39 -3.90
CA PHE A 111 -5.50 5.42 -2.86
C PHE A 111 -4.63 6.63 -3.24
N PRO A 112 -3.40 6.46 -3.77
CA PRO A 112 -2.56 7.59 -4.14
C PRO A 112 -3.17 8.45 -5.24
N LYS A 113 -4.00 7.86 -6.11
CA LYS A 113 -4.59 8.54 -7.28
C LYS A 113 -5.87 9.29 -6.92
N LYS A 114 -6.75 8.67 -6.12
CA LYS A 114 -8.08 9.24 -5.84
C LYS A 114 -8.05 10.62 -5.17
N ARG A 115 -6.99 10.93 -4.42
CA ARG A 115 -6.82 12.23 -3.75
C ARG A 115 -5.50 12.93 -4.05
N GLY A 116 -4.72 12.43 -5.01
CA GLY A 116 -3.35 12.91 -5.21
C GLY A 116 -2.49 12.76 -3.94
N ALA A 117 -2.68 11.67 -3.19
CA ALA A 117 -1.98 11.45 -1.95
C ALA A 117 -0.49 11.19 -2.23
N ARG A 118 0.37 11.96 -1.57
CA ARG A 118 1.83 11.81 -1.59
C ARG A 118 2.23 10.75 -0.59
N VAL A 119 2.90 9.72 -1.09
CA VAL A 119 3.24 8.51 -0.32
C VAL A 119 4.75 8.45 -0.11
N GLY A 120 5.17 8.08 1.10
CA GLY A 120 6.58 7.99 1.47
C GLY A 120 7.03 6.60 1.88
N ILE A 121 8.28 6.26 1.57
CA ILE A 121 8.99 5.10 2.12
C ILE A 121 10.22 5.58 2.89
N VAL A 122 10.43 5.13 4.13
CA VAL A 122 11.64 5.40 4.91
C VAL A 122 12.62 4.26 4.76
N ASP A 123 13.64 4.39 3.88
CA ASP A 123 14.56 3.28 3.55
C ASP A 123 15.48 2.85 4.69
N VAL A 124 15.73 3.73 5.67
CA VAL A 124 16.57 3.41 6.84
C VAL A 124 15.82 2.60 7.91
N MET A 125 14.51 2.43 7.75
CA MET A 125 13.64 1.65 8.63
C MET A 125 13.07 0.49 7.83
N THR A 126 13.04 -0.72 8.41
CA THR A 126 12.56 -1.89 7.66
C THR A 126 11.48 -2.68 8.39
N GLN A 127 10.66 -3.35 7.60
CA GLN A 127 9.66 -4.30 8.06
C GLN A 127 9.79 -5.60 7.26
N SER A 128 9.23 -6.69 7.79
CA SER A 128 9.17 -8.00 7.13
C SER A 128 7.88 -8.73 7.50
N LYS A 129 7.47 -9.71 6.69
CA LYS A 129 6.44 -10.67 7.09
C LYS A 129 7.09 -11.81 7.86
N TRP A 130 6.59 -12.10 9.05
CA TRP A 130 7.05 -13.26 9.82
C TRP A 130 6.27 -14.54 9.41
N ARG A 131 5.01 -14.39 8.97
CA ARG A 131 4.23 -15.47 8.34
C ARG A 131 4.31 -15.40 6.82
N LYS A 132 4.75 -16.49 6.19
CA LYS A 132 4.83 -16.61 4.71
C LYS A 132 3.64 -17.35 4.10
N GLU A 133 2.87 -18.06 4.92
CA GLU A 133 1.72 -18.85 4.49
C GLU A 133 0.53 -17.94 4.18
N LYS A 134 -0.10 -18.15 3.02
CA LYS A 134 -1.35 -17.49 2.68
C LYS A 134 -2.50 -18.29 3.29
N LEU A 135 -3.40 -17.61 4.00
CA LEU A 135 -4.59 -18.21 4.60
C LEU A 135 -5.81 -18.21 3.64
N TYR A 136 -5.61 -17.82 2.37
CA TYR A 136 -6.64 -17.73 1.35
C TYR A 136 -6.08 -18.07 -0.03
N ASP A 137 -6.98 -18.44 -0.95
CA ASP A 137 -6.64 -18.66 -2.36
C ASP A 137 -6.35 -17.31 -3.06
N PRO A 138 -5.11 -17.08 -3.55
CA PRO A 138 -4.78 -15.82 -4.22
C PRO A 138 -5.54 -15.61 -5.54
N THR A 139 -6.13 -16.65 -6.12
CA THR A 139 -6.86 -16.59 -7.40
C THR A 139 -8.14 -15.77 -7.27
N GLU A 140 -8.83 -15.87 -6.14
CA GLU A 140 -10.04 -15.08 -5.87
C GLU A 140 -9.70 -13.59 -5.74
N ALA A 141 -8.69 -13.27 -4.91
CA ALA A 141 -8.19 -11.90 -4.75
C ALA A 141 -7.72 -11.28 -6.08
N GLN A 142 -7.11 -12.08 -6.96
CA GLN A 142 -6.69 -11.65 -8.30
C GLN A 142 -7.88 -11.33 -9.23
N ARG A 143 -8.98 -12.08 -9.15
CA ARG A 143 -10.19 -11.77 -9.94
C ARG A 143 -10.82 -10.46 -9.47
N GLU A 144 -10.98 -10.29 -8.16
CA GLU A 144 -11.58 -9.09 -7.57
C GLU A 144 -10.82 -7.81 -7.92
N ILE A 145 -9.49 -7.82 -7.85
CA ILE A 145 -8.67 -6.65 -8.21
C ILE A 145 -8.82 -6.32 -9.69
N VAL A 146 -8.84 -7.32 -10.59
CA VAL A 146 -9.03 -7.08 -12.04
C VAL A 146 -10.37 -6.43 -12.31
N GLU A 147 -11.45 -6.98 -11.74
CA GLU A 147 -12.80 -6.45 -11.90
C GLU A 147 -12.94 -5.05 -11.32
N THR A 148 -12.27 -4.77 -10.21
CA THR A 148 -12.34 -3.46 -9.58
C THR A 148 -11.50 -2.43 -10.33
N LEU A 149 -10.28 -2.75 -10.74
CA LEU A 149 -9.43 -1.82 -11.50
C LEU A 149 -10.04 -1.43 -12.84
N ARG A 150 -10.89 -2.26 -13.46
CA ARG A 150 -11.67 -1.90 -14.65
C ARG A 150 -12.65 -0.74 -14.43
N LYS A 151 -13.04 -0.46 -13.18
CA LYS A 151 -13.94 0.65 -12.80
C LYS A 151 -13.20 1.97 -12.60
N PHE A 152 -11.86 1.95 -12.62
CA PHE A 152 -11.01 3.13 -12.44
C PHE A 152 -10.39 3.56 -13.78
N PRO A 153 -9.91 4.81 -13.90
CA PRO A 153 -9.24 5.30 -15.09
C PRO A 153 -8.09 4.37 -15.55
N VAL A 154 -7.90 4.27 -16.87
CA VAL A 154 -6.96 3.35 -17.52
C VAL A 154 -5.53 3.47 -16.98
N GLU A 155 -5.14 4.67 -16.53
CA GLU A 155 -3.82 4.95 -15.96
C GLU A 155 -3.57 4.16 -14.67
N VAL A 156 -4.60 3.93 -13.85
CA VAL A 156 -4.52 3.12 -12.63
C VAL A 156 -4.28 1.65 -12.99
N PHE A 157 -4.99 1.17 -14.02
CA PHE A 157 -4.86 -0.20 -14.52
C PHE A 157 -3.48 -0.47 -15.14
N LEU A 158 -2.96 0.45 -15.95
CA LEU A 158 -1.65 0.31 -16.60
C LEU A 158 -0.50 0.34 -15.58
N LEU A 159 -0.61 1.16 -14.53
CA LEU A 159 0.38 1.24 -13.45
C LEU A 159 0.44 -0.05 -12.63
N ALA A 160 -0.72 -0.60 -12.26
CA ALA A 160 -0.80 -1.89 -11.56
C ALA A 160 -0.15 -3.01 -12.40
N ARG A 161 -0.40 -3.00 -13.71
CA ARG A 161 0.18 -3.99 -14.64
C ARG A 161 1.69 -3.85 -14.80
N SER A 162 2.24 -2.65 -15.00
CA SER A 162 3.69 -2.45 -15.20
C SER A 162 4.52 -2.82 -13.98
N ARG A 163 3.94 -2.69 -12.78
CA ARG A 163 4.60 -3.06 -11.52
C ARG A 163 4.58 -4.55 -11.27
N ALA A 164 3.52 -5.25 -11.71
CA ALA A 164 3.42 -6.70 -11.60
C ALA A 164 4.41 -7.44 -12.51
N THR A 165 4.87 -6.82 -13.61
CA THR A 165 5.79 -7.43 -14.58
C THR A 165 7.26 -7.55 -14.11
N GLY A 166 7.60 -7.12 -12.89
CA GLY A 166 8.95 -7.21 -12.30
C GLY A 166 9.39 -8.59 -11.77
N THR A 167 8.84 -9.68 -12.34
CA THR A 167 9.05 -11.11 -12.02
C THR A 167 8.64 -11.58 -10.62
N THR A 168 7.36 -11.89 -10.45
CA THR A 168 6.84 -13.26 -10.30
C THR A 168 5.42 -13.26 -10.87
N HIS A 169 5.09 -14.26 -11.67
CA HIS A 169 3.82 -14.38 -12.38
C HIS A 169 2.60 -13.97 -11.52
N LEU A 170 1.79 -13.05 -12.02
CA LEU A 170 0.34 -13.20 -11.92
C LEU A 170 -0.04 -14.14 -13.09
N PRO A 171 -0.24 -15.45 -12.88
CA PRO A 171 -0.67 -16.32 -13.96
C PRO A 171 -2.12 -15.94 -14.27
N GLY A 172 -2.39 -15.34 -15.43
CA GLY A 172 -3.76 -15.06 -15.87
C GLY A 172 -4.05 -13.66 -16.43
N PHE A 173 -3.10 -12.72 -16.48
CA PHE A 173 -3.29 -11.46 -17.22
C PHE A 173 -3.12 -11.67 -18.74
N SER A 174 -3.96 -12.51 -19.32
CA SER A 174 -4.22 -12.58 -20.76
C SER A 174 -5.62 -12.06 -21.00
N MET A 175 -5.76 -10.84 -21.54
CA MET A 175 -6.99 -10.48 -22.23
C MET A 175 -6.83 -10.94 -23.68
N SER A 176 -7.74 -11.79 -24.13
CA SER A 176 -7.94 -11.99 -25.57
C SER A 176 -8.20 -10.61 -26.18
N LYS A 177 -7.59 -10.38 -27.35
CA LYS A 177 -7.89 -9.22 -28.18
C LYS A 177 -9.33 -9.35 -28.67
N SER A 178 -10.31 -8.89 -27.89
CA SER A 178 -11.67 -8.66 -28.39
C SER A 178 -11.94 -7.17 -28.36
N SER A 179 -11.75 -6.56 -29.53
CA SER A 179 -12.54 -5.47 -30.11
C SER A 179 -13.21 -4.51 -29.12
N LEU A 180 -12.59 -3.33 -28.96
CA LEU A 180 -13.30 -2.10 -28.64
C LEU A 180 -14.29 -1.79 -29.77
N PRO A 181 -15.53 -1.33 -29.48
CA PRO A 181 -16.29 -0.52 -30.42
C PRO A 181 -15.63 0.85 -30.63
#